data_AF-T1C5J1-F1
#
_entry.id   AF-T1C5J1-F1
#
_cell.length_a   1.000
_cell.length_b   1.000
_cell.length_c   1.000
_cell.angle_alpha   90.00
_cell.angle_beta   90.00
_cell.angle_gamma   90.00
#
_symmetry.space_group_name_H-M   'P 1'
#
loop_
_entity.id
_entity.type
_entity.pdbx_description
1 polymer ?
#
loop_
_entity_poly.entity_id
_entity_poly.type
_entity_poly.pdbx_seq_one_letter_code
_entity_poly.pdbx_strand_id
1 'polypeptide(L)'
;VLDYLSPIKKKEDAINFVNEKIEKKEKIMGFGHRVYKSRDPRAQFVKKELKKIAPDYPLFQAAEAVEDYLWERKNLPANVDLYAAILMKFLGIEENFYLPVFAASRIFGWNAHYFEQIENNKIIRPSAEYVGPENLSL
;
A
#
# COMPACT_ATOMS: atom_id res chain seq x y z
N VAL A 1 6.23 1.41 4.56
CA VAL A 1 6.12 2.60 3.69
C VAL A 1 7.07 3.68 4.17
N LEU A 2 7.02 4.06 5.45
CA LEU A 2 7.90 5.11 5.98
C LEU A 2 9.38 4.76 5.83
N ASP A 3 9.79 3.53 6.12
CA ASP A 3 11.18 3.09 5.89
C ASP A 3 11.60 3.15 4.42
N TYR A 4 10.66 2.93 3.50
CA TYR A 4 10.92 3.00 2.07
C TYR A 4 11.14 4.44 1.62
N LEU A 5 10.43 5.40 2.22
CA LEU A 5 10.53 6.82 1.90
C LEU A 5 11.56 7.57 2.75
N SER A 6 12.01 7.00 3.87
CA SER A 6 12.97 7.63 4.79
C SER A 6 14.30 8.04 4.16
N PRO A 7 14.84 7.34 3.13
CA PRO A 7 16.07 7.78 2.47
C PRO A 7 15.88 9.02 1.59
N ILE A 8 14.62 9.36 1.23
CA ILE A 8 14.29 10.45 0.32
C ILE A 8 14.25 11.75 1.12
N LYS A 9 15.33 12.55 1.03
CA LYS A 9 15.45 13.83 1.75
C LYS A 9 14.97 15.02 0.94
N LYS A 10 15.02 14.92 -0.40
CA LYS A 10 14.57 15.95 -1.34
C LYS A 10 13.74 15.34 -2.46
N LYS A 11 12.94 16.17 -3.11
CA LYS A 11 12.09 15.78 -4.22
C LYS A 11 12.90 15.20 -5.38
N GLU A 12 14.07 15.76 -5.65
CA GLU A 12 14.95 15.36 -6.75
C GLU A 12 15.55 13.96 -6.52
N ASP A 13 15.84 13.62 -5.26
CA ASP A 13 16.40 12.31 -4.87
C ASP A 13 15.36 11.19 -5.01
N ALA A 14 14.07 11.54 -4.90
CA ALA A 14 12.96 10.59 -4.90
C ALA A 14 12.85 9.82 -6.23
N ILE A 15 13.04 10.53 -7.35
CA ILE A 15 12.92 9.95 -8.70
C ILE A 15 14.08 8.99 -8.96
N ASN A 16 15.31 9.40 -8.63
CA ASN A 16 16.50 8.56 -8.78
C ASN A 16 16.41 7.30 -7.93
N PHE A 17 16.01 7.45 -6.66
CA PHE A 17 15.79 6.32 -5.74
C PHE A 17 14.80 5.30 -6.32
N VAL A 18 13.66 5.78 -6.82
CA VAL A 18 12.63 4.92 -7.42
C VAL A 18 13.14 4.24 -8.70
N ASN A 19 13.94 4.93 -9.52
CA ASN A 19 14.51 4.36 -10.73
C ASN A 19 15.46 3.21 -10.44
N GLU A 20 16.36 3.36 -9.47
CA GLU A 20 17.25 2.26 -9.06
C GLU A 20 16.45 1.04 -8.60
N LYS A 21 15.36 1.25 -7.86
CA LYS A 21 14.49 0.16 -7.39
C LYS A 21 13.75 -0.52 -8.54
N ILE A 22 13.31 0.26 -9.53
CA ILE A 22 12.71 -0.27 -10.76
C ILE A 22 13.70 -1.16 -11.52
N GLU A 23 14.94 -0.68 -11.69
CA GLU A 23 16.00 -1.42 -12.40
C GLU A 23 16.35 -2.73 -11.70
N LYS A 24 16.39 -2.71 -10.38
CA LYS A 24 16.61 -3.91 -9.53
C LYS A 24 15.38 -4.82 -9.43
N LYS A 25 14.27 -4.48 -10.09
CA LYS A 25 12.97 -5.20 -10.03
C LYS A 25 12.45 -5.36 -8.60
N GLU A 26 12.77 -4.42 -7.72
CA GLU A 26 12.28 -4.42 -6.34
C GLU A 26 10.83 -3.93 -6.26
N LYS A 27 10.10 -4.40 -5.24
CA LYS A 27 8.74 -3.95 -4.97
C LYS A 27 8.76 -2.55 -4.35
N ILE A 28 8.00 -1.64 -4.95
CA ILE A 28 7.82 -0.28 -4.46
C ILE A 28 6.68 -0.27 -3.43
N MET A 29 7.01 -0.02 -2.17
CA MET A 29 6.03 -0.04 -1.07
C MET A 29 5.08 1.16 -1.15
N GLY A 30 3.78 0.93 -0.92
CA GLY A 30 2.74 1.96 -1.05
C GLY A 30 2.19 2.11 -2.48
N PHE A 31 2.65 1.27 -3.42
CA PHE A 31 2.25 1.31 -4.82
C PHE A 31 1.76 -0.05 -5.32
N GLY A 32 0.81 0.00 -6.25
CA GLY A 32 0.16 -1.15 -6.84
C GLY A 32 -1.07 -1.62 -6.06
N HIS A 33 -2.04 -2.16 -6.79
CA HIS A 33 -3.25 -2.76 -6.25
C HIS A 33 -3.65 -3.96 -7.11
N ARG A 34 -4.19 -5.02 -6.49
CA ARG A 34 -4.64 -6.22 -7.23
C ARG A 34 -5.85 -5.96 -8.13
N VAL A 35 -6.59 -4.89 -7.84
CA VAL A 35 -7.90 -4.55 -8.44
C VAL A 35 -7.83 -3.22 -9.17
N TYR A 36 -7.39 -2.16 -8.49
CA TYR A 36 -7.28 -0.85 -9.13
C TYR A 36 -6.15 -0.82 -10.16
N LYS A 37 -6.55 -0.58 -11.41
CA LYS A 37 -5.66 -0.21 -12.53
C LYS A 37 -5.60 1.31 -12.73
N SER A 38 -6.57 2.03 -12.18
CA SER A 38 -6.61 3.49 -12.04
C SER A 38 -6.12 3.91 -10.65
N ARG A 39 -6.03 5.22 -10.40
CA ARG A 39 -5.67 5.76 -9.08
C ARG A 39 -6.66 5.28 -8.01
N ASP A 40 -6.15 4.77 -6.90
CA ASP A 40 -6.97 4.30 -5.76
C ASP A 40 -7.74 5.50 -5.16
N PRO A 41 -9.09 5.49 -5.17
CA PRO A 41 -9.88 6.62 -4.71
C PRO A 41 -9.64 6.93 -3.22
N ARG A 42 -9.32 5.93 -2.41
CA ARG A 42 -9.03 6.11 -0.98
C ARG A 42 -7.70 6.81 -0.78
N ALA A 43 -6.70 6.44 -1.58
CA ALA A 43 -5.41 7.12 -1.59
C ALA A 43 -5.57 8.60 -1.98
N GLN A 44 -6.37 8.88 -3.02
CA GLN A 44 -6.65 10.25 -3.46
C GLN A 44 -7.40 11.08 -2.40
N PHE A 45 -8.32 10.46 -1.66
CA PHE A 45 -9.00 11.11 -0.55
C PHE A 45 -8.01 11.52 0.54
N VAL A 46 -7.17 10.60 1.01
CA VAL A 46 -6.18 10.90 2.06
C VAL A 46 -5.15 11.92 1.57
N LYS A 47 -4.70 11.82 0.31
CA LYS A 47 -3.84 12.82 -0.34
C LYS A 47 -4.44 14.22 -0.30
N LYS A 48 -5.73 14.34 -0.65
CA LYS A 48 -6.45 15.62 -0.64
C LYS A 48 -6.53 16.22 0.76
N GLU A 49 -6.79 15.42 1.79
CA GLU A 49 -6.85 15.92 3.16
C GLU A 49 -5.45 16.30 3.68
N LEU A 50 -4.42 15.49 3.41
CA LEU A 50 -3.03 15.83 3.70
C LEU A 50 -2.59 17.14 3.04
N LYS A 51 -2.99 17.37 1.78
CA LYS A 51 -2.68 18.61 1.06
C LYS A 51 -3.27 19.86 1.73
N LYS A 52 -4.40 19.73 2.44
CA LYS A 52 -5.01 20.84 3.18
C LYS A 52 -4.29 21.14 4.48
N ILE A 53 -3.90 20.09 5.21
CA ILE A 53 -3.40 20.23 6.60
C ILE A 53 -1.86 20.26 6.69
N ALA A 54 -1.18 19.76 5.67
CA ALA A 54 0.26 19.54 5.67
C ALA A 54 0.91 19.68 4.26
N PRO A 55 0.58 20.73 3.47
CA PRO A 55 1.07 20.86 2.08
C PRO A 55 2.59 20.91 1.96
N ASP A 56 3.26 21.48 2.96
CA ASP A 56 4.72 21.65 2.98
C ASP A 56 5.45 20.54 3.75
N TYR A 57 4.74 19.49 4.16
CA TYR A 57 5.37 18.39 4.87
C TYR A 57 6.33 17.63 3.93
N PRO A 58 7.65 17.55 4.22
CA PRO A 58 8.63 17.05 3.26
C PRO A 58 8.32 15.65 2.74
N LEU A 59 7.85 14.76 3.62
CA LEU A 59 7.48 13.39 3.26
C LEU A 59 6.25 13.34 2.33
N PHE A 60 5.30 14.26 2.52
CA PHE A 60 4.14 14.37 1.64
C PHE A 60 4.55 14.83 0.23
N GLN A 61 5.40 15.86 0.14
CA GLN A 61 5.90 16.35 -1.15
C GLN A 61 6.73 15.30 -1.90
N ALA A 62 7.56 14.54 -1.18
CA ALA A 62 8.30 13.42 -1.75
C ALA A 62 7.37 12.33 -2.28
N ALA A 63 6.33 11.95 -1.51
CA ALA A 63 5.36 10.95 -1.92
C ALA A 63 4.53 11.39 -3.14
N GLU A 64 4.10 12.66 -3.20
CA GLU A 64 3.37 13.22 -4.34
C GLU A 64 4.23 13.15 -5.62
N ALA A 65 5.52 13.53 -5.53
CA ALA A 65 6.44 13.46 -6.67
C ALA A 65 6.69 12.02 -7.14
N VAL A 66 6.84 11.07 -6.22
CA VAL A 66 7.00 9.64 -6.54
C VAL A 66 5.73 9.08 -7.18
N GLU A 67 4.55 9.47 -6.70
CA GLU A 67 3.29 9.03 -7.28
C GLU A 67 3.14 9.47 -8.72
N ASP A 68 3.36 10.75 -9.02
CA ASP A 68 3.19 11.26 -10.37
C ASP A 68 4.21 10.64 -11.33
N TYR A 69 5.45 10.46 -10.88
CA TYR A 69 6.48 9.78 -11.65
C TYR A 69 6.12 8.32 -11.99
N LEU A 70 5.67 7.54 -11.00
CA LEU A 70 5.30 6.14 -11.20
C LEU A 70 4.01 5.97 -12.01
N TRP A 71 3.09 6.91 -11.88
CA TRP A 71 1.90 6.97 -12.70
C TRP A 71 2.26 7.17 -14.17
N GLU A 72 3.10 8.15 -14.49
CA GLU A 72 3.54 8.43 -15.86
C GLU A 72 4.38 7.29 -16.45
N ARG A 73 5.32 6.73 -15.68
CA ARG A 73 6.27 5.73 -16.19
C ARG A 73 5.69 4.32 -16.28
N LYS A 74 4.84 3.92 -15.34
CA LYS A 74 4.38 2.52 -15.19
C LYS A 74 2.87 2.37 -15.04
N ASN A 75 2.09 3.46 -15.04
CA ASN A 75 0.67 3.44 -14.73
C ASN A 75 0.39 2.71 -13.39
N LEU A 76 1.29 2.91 -12.42
CA LEU A 76 1.26 2.21 -11.14
C LEU A 76 0.60 3.10 -10.08
N PRO A 77 -0.62 2.78 -9.61
CA PRO A 77 -1.33 3.65 -8.68
C PRO A 77 -0.72 3.57 -7.28
N ALA A 78 -0.65 4.71 -6.59
CA ALA A 78 -0.49 4.72 -5.15
C ALA A 78 -1.70 4.04 -4.49
N ASN A 79 -1.44 3.21 -3.48
CA ASN A 79 -2.49 2.63 -2.66
C ASN A 79 -2.73 3.47 -1.40
N VAL A 80 -3.81 3.17 -0.67
CA VAL A 80 -4.17 3.93 0.54
C VAL A 80 -3.07 3.93 1.60
N ASP A 81 -2.26 2.87 1.68
CA ASP A 81 -1.22 2.72 2.72
C ASP A 81 -0.12 3.79 2.59
N LEU A 82 0.14 4.29 1.37
CA LEU A 82 1.12 5.35 1.13
C LEU A 82 0.77 6.60 1.95
N TYR A 83 -0.40 7.17 1.66
CA TYR A 83 -0.84 8.42 2.26
C TYR A 83 -1.33 8.22 3.71
N ALA A 84 -1.88 7.05 4.05
CA ALA A 84 -2.25 6.74 5.43
C ALA A 84 -1.03 6.73 6.35
N ALA A 85 0.09 6.14 5.93
CA ALA A 85 1.32 6.13 6.73
C ALA A 85 1.89 7.54 6.96
N ILE A 86 1.80 8.40 5.95
CA ILE A 86 2.23 9.81 6.04
C ILE A 86 1.33 10.58 7.00
N LEU A 87 0.01 10.37 6.91
CA LEU A 87 -0.96 10.99 7.81
C LEU A 87 -0.73 10.56 9.26
N MET A 88 -0.57 9.27 9.53
CA MET A 88 -0.31 8.78 10.89
C MET A 88 0.99 9.36 11.46
N LYS A 89 2.05 9.48 10.63
CA LYS A 89 3.31 10.11 11.04
C LYS A 89 3.12 11.60 11.35
N PHE A 90 2.39 12.30 10.49
CA PHE A 90 2.08 13.72 10.67
C PHE A 90 1.29 13.96 11.96
N LEU A 91 0.38 13.05 12.33
CA LEU A 91 -0.38 13.09 13.58
C LEU A 91 0.42 12.65 14.81
N GLY A 92 1.68 12.24 14.66
CA GLY A 92 2.53 11.79 15.78
C GLY A 92 2.16 10.42 16.35
N ILE A 93 1.42 9.60 15.60
CA ILE A 93 1.11 8.22 16.00
C ILE A 93 2.39 7.39 15.86
N GLU A 94 2.72 6.59 16.88
CA GLU A 94 3.89 5.70 16.79
C GLU A 94 3.69 4.61 15.74
N GLU A 95 4.75 4.25 15.02
CA GLU A 95 4.67 3.31 13.87
C GLU A 95 4.11 1.93 14.28
N ASN A 96 4.35 1.50 15.51
CA ASN A 96 3.81 0.26 16.07
C ASN A 96 2.27 0.24 16.13
N PHE A 97 1.62 1.41 16.12
CA PHE A 97 0.16 1.53 16.12
C PHE A 97 -0.48 1.61 14.74
N TYR A 98 0.29 1.59 13.65
CA TYR A 98 -0.27 1.77 12.30
C TYR A 98 -1.19 0.61 11.91
N LEU A 99 -0.75 -0.62 12.18
CA LEU A 99 -1.57 -1.82 11.94
C LEU A 99 -2.77 -1.90 12.89
N PRO A 100 -2.63 -1.63 14.21
CA PRO A 100 -3.78 -1.51 15.11
C PRO A 100 -4.83 -0.48 14.66
N VAL A 101 -4.43 0.73 14.25
CA VAL A 101 -5.36 1.76 13.77
C VAL A 101 -6.09 1.31 12.51
N PHE A 102 -5.36 0.70 11.57
CA PHE A 102 -5.96 0.09 10.39
C PHE A 102 -6.99 -0.99 10.76
N ALA A 103 -6.63 -1.89 11.69
CA ALA A 103 -7.50 -2.97 12.13
C ALA A 103 -8.76 -2.46 12.84
N ALA A 104 -8.62 -1.42 13.67
CA ALA A 104 -9.74 -0.77 14.36
C ALA A 104 -10.78 -0.19 13.38
N SER A 105 -10.36 0.27 12.21
CA SER A 105 -11.27 0.66 11.13
C SER A 105 -11.79 -0.56 10.35
N ARG A 106 -10.93 -1.54 10.06
CA ARG A 106 -11.27 -2.67 9.18
C ARG A 106 -12.18 -3.70 9.84
N ILE A 107 -12.19 -3.77 11.18
CA ILE A 107 -13.02 -4.70 11.95
C ILE A 107 -14.50 -4.64 11.57
N PHE A 108 -15.02 -3.46 11.22
CA PHE A 108 -16.41 -3.31 10.74
C PHE A 108 -16.66 -4.09 9.45
N GLY A 109 -15.76 -3.96 8.47
CA GLY A 109 -15.85 -4.70 7.21
C GLY A 109 -15.63 -6.21 7.39
N TRP A 110 -14.71 -6.61 8.27
CA TRP A 110 -14.52 -8.02 8.58
C TRP A 110 -15.76 -8.65 9.20
N ASN A 111 -16.40 -7.98 10.16
CA ASN A 111 -17.63 -8.47 10.77
C ASN A 111 -18.79 -8.49 9.76
N ALA A 112 -18.94 -7.46 8.93
CA ALA A 112 -19.96 -7.45 7.89
C ALA A 112 -19.82 -8.65 6.93
N HIS A 113 -18.63 -8.90 6.40
CA HIS A 113 -18.38 -10.06 5.55
C HIS A 113 -18.50 -11.40 6.28
N TYR A 114 -18.18 -11.45 7.57
CA TYR A 114 -18.42 -12.63 8.39
C TYR A 114 -19.93 -12.93 8.50
N PHE A 115 -20.75 -11.91 8.77
CA PHE A 115 -22.20 -12.07 8.85
C PHE A 115 -22.81 -12.47 7.49
N GLU A 116 -22.38 -11.86 6.39
CA GLU A 116 -22.78 -12.27 5.03
C GLU A 116 -22.42 -13.73 4.73
N GLN A 117 -21.22 -14.16 5.14
CA GLN A 117 -20.77 -15.54 4.92
C GLN A 117 -21.59 -16.55 5.73
N ILE A 118 -21.97 -16.26 6.98
CA ILE A 118 -22.76 -17.22 7.77
C ILE A 118 -24.22 -17.31 7.30
N GLU A 119 -24.79 -16.25 6.75
CA GLU A 119 -26.16 -16.22 6.24
C GLU A 119 -26.33 -17.12 4.99
N ASN A 120 -25.32 -17.16 4.12
CA ASN A 120 -25.29 -18.01 2.94
C ASN A 120 -24.02 -18.88 2.90
N ASN A 121 -23.86 -19.71 3.93
CA ASN A 121 -22.59 -20.37 4.17
C ASN A 121 -22.24 -21.45 3.15
N LYS A 122 -21.10 -21.24 2.48
CA LYS A 122 -20.46 -22.22 1.59
C LYS A 122 -19.01 -22.43 2.00
N ILE A 123 -18.62 -23.69 2.18
CA ILE A 123 -17.23 -24.05 2.52
C ILE A 123 -16.27 -23.61 1.41
N ILE A 124 -15.20 -22.90 1.81
CA ILE A 124 -14.08 -22.55 0.93
C ILE A 124 -13.05 -23.67 1.04
N ARG A 125 -12.99 -24.55 0.04
CA ARG A 125 -12.10 -25.73 0.00
C ARG A 125 -11.20 -25.71 -1.24
N PRO A 126 -10.06 -24.99 -1.23
CA PRO A 126 -9.11 -25.02 -2.35
C PRO A 126 -8.42 -26.38 -2.45
N SER A 127 -7.97 -26.73 -3.65
CA SER A 127 -7.09 -27.88 -3.91
C SER A 127 -5.73 -27.38 -4.42
N ALA A 128 -4.69 -28.20 -4.27
CA ALA A 128 -3.35 -27.89 -4.74
C ALA A 128 -2.91 -28.91 -5.79
N GLU A 129 -2.13 -28.46 -6.76
CA GLU A 129 -1.45 -29.32 -7.73
C GLU A 129 -0.14 -29.82 -7.11
N TYR A 130 0.07 -31.15 -7.09
CA TYR A 130 1.32 -31.73 -6.62
C TYR A 130 2.36 -31.68 -7.74
N VAL A 131 3.46 -30.96 -7.50
CA VAL A 131 4.60 -30.81 -8.43
C VAL A 131 5.88 -31.45 -7.89
N GLY A 132 5.73 -32.32 -6.88
CA GLY A 132 6.86 -33.05 -6.31
C GLY A 132 7.22 -34.28 -7.13
N PRO A 133 8.34 -34.94 -6.80
CA PRO A 133 8.73 -36.18 -7.46
C PRO A 133 7.69 -37.28 -7.27
N GLU A 134 7.46 -38.06 -8.31
CA GLU A 134 6.61 -39.25 -8.32
C GLU A 134 7.46 -40.52 -8.15
N ASN A 135 6.84 -41.61 -7.69
CA ASN A 135 7.44 -42.95 -7.65
C ASN A 135 8.77 -43.05 -6.88
N LEU A 136 8.89 -42.33 -5.75
CA LEU A 136 10.02 -42.51 -4.84
C LEU A 136 10.00 -43.93 -4.25
N SER A 137 11.07 -44.70 -4.48
CA SER A 137 11.34 -45.95 -3.77
C SER A 137 11.88 -45.62 -2.37
N LEU A 138 11.36 -46.31 -1.35
CA LEU A 138 11.87 -46.25 0.02
C LEU A 138 13.24 -46.91 0.16
#